data_AF-A0AAE1GBC6-F1
#
_entry.id   AF-A0AAE1GBC6-F1
#
_cell.length_a   1.000
_cell.length_b   1.000
_cell.length_c   1.000
_cell.angle_alpha   90.00
_cell.angle_beta   90.00
_cell.angle_gamma   90.00
#
_symmetry.space_group_name_H-M   'P 1'
#
loop_
_entity.id
_entity.type
_entity.pdbx_description
1 polymer ?
#
loop_
_entity_poly.entity_id
_entity_poly.type
_entity_poly.pdbx_seq_one_letter_code
_entity_poly.pdbx_strand_id
1 'polypeptide(L)'
;MQSYAYRPQKQGNALVSTDTEKDLGVTITSDLKFSKQCIEAEKKAQRMLGYIKRQFGYQNKEIVLCLYNFLVRPHLEYAVQFWSPSYRKDIARLERVQARATKLIPSLRHKSYKDRLVELDLFSLETRRLRGHNQESWLQT
;
A
#
# COMPACT_ATOMS: atom_id res chain seq x y z
N MET A 1 34.16 -2.90 49.36
CA MET A 1 33.27 -3.22 48.22
C MET A 1 31.90 -2.61 48.51
N GLN A 2 31.56 -1.46 47.92
CA GLN A 2 30.22 -0.88 48.03
C GLN A 2 29.39 -1.34 46.84
N SER A 3 28.32 -2.11 47.10
CA SER A 3 27.36 -2.53 46.09
C SER A 3 26.41 -1.36 45.77
N TYR A 4 26.47 -0.84 44.54
CA TYR A 4 25.44 0.08 44.03
C TYR A 4 24.23 -0.74 43.56
N ALA A 5 23.16 -0.75 44.35
CA ALA A 5 21.86 -1.25 43.91
C ALA A 5 21.17 -0.17 43.07
N TYR A 6 21.18 -0.33 41.74
CA TYR A 6 20.38 0.49 40.83
C TYR A 6 18.91 0.10 41.00
N ARG A 7 18.11 0.96 41.64
CA ARG A 7 16.66 0.79 41.77
C ARG A 7 15.97 1.62 40.70
N PRO A 8 15.46 1.04 39.60
CA PRO A 8 14.77 1.83 38.59
C PRO A 8 13.46 2.37 39.19
N GLN A 9 13.37 3.69 39.31
CA GLN A 9 12.13 4.40 39.60
C GLN A 9 11.22 4.28 38.36
N LYS A 10 10.18 3.44 38.45
CA LYS A 10 9.09 3.46 37.48
C LYS A 10 8.23 4.70 37.73
N GLN A 11 8.62 5.84 37.16
CA GLN A 11 7.68 6.92 36.89
C GLN A 11 6.88 6.52 35.64
N GLY A 12 5.76 5.83 35.83
CA GLY A 12 4.86 5.47 34.75
C GLY A 12 3.46 5.97 35.09
N ASN A 13 2.96 6.95 34.34
CA ASN A 13 1.53 7.26 34.32
C ASN A 13 0.78 6.04 33.74
N ALA A 14 -0.43 5.77 34.25
CA ALA A 14 -1.27 4.71 33.69
C ALA A 14 -1.54 4.99 32.20
N LEU A 15 -1.29 4.01 31.34
CA LEU A 15 -1.56 4.12 29.92
C LEU A 15 -3.07 4.14 29.69
N VAL A 16 -3.54 5.09 28.87
CA VAL A 16 -4.94 5.18 28.47
C VAL A 16 -5.21 4.11 27.41
N SER A 17 -6.30 3.37 27.57
CA SER A 17 -6.76 2.41 26.56
C SER A 17 -7.31 3.15 25.34
N THR A 18 -6.95 2.69 24.15
CA THR A 18 -7.38 3.27 22.87
C THR A 18 -7.85 2.17 21.92
N ASP A 19 -8.81 2.50 21.05
CA ASP A 19 -9.35 1.57 20.05
C ASP A 19 -8.54 1.53 18.76
N THR A 20 -7.61 2.46 18.59
CA THR A 20 -6.79 2.55 17.38
C THR A 20 -5.44 3.12 17.73
N GLU A 21 -4.39 2.41 17.32
CA GLU A 21 -3.02 2.87 17.44
C GLU A 21 -2.34 2.85 16.09
N LYS A 22 -1.36 3.72 15.91
CA LYS A 22 -0.56 3.79 14.69
C LYS A 22 0.90 3.57 15.02
N ASP A 23 1.44 2.46 14.53
CA ASP A 23 2.83 2.10 14.73
C ASP A 23 3.53 1.89 13.39
N LEU A 24 4.73 2.47 13.24
CA LEU A 24 5.54 2.45 12.00
C LEU A 24 4.76 2.77 10.72
N GLY A 25 3.70 3.57 10.81
CA GLY A 25 2.86 3.93 9.66
C GLY A 25 1.69 3.00 9.36
N VAL A 26 1.53 1.91 10.12
CA VAL A 26 0.39 0.98 10.07
C VAL A 26 -0.59 1.28 11.20
N THR A 27 -1.87 1.38 10.86
CA THR A 27 -2.96 1.55 11.82
C THR A 27 -3.52 0.20 12.26
N ILE A 28 -3.49 -0.05 13.56
CA ILE A 28 -3.99 -1.24 14.23
C ILE A 28 -5.23 -0.84 15.02
N THR A 29 -6.30 -1.61 14.88
CA THR A 29 -7.55 -1.40 15.63
C THR A 29 -7.69 -2.47 16.71
N SER A 30 -8.49 -2.19 17.75
CA SER A 30 -8.76 -3.13 18.85
C SER A 30 -9.39 -4.45 18.39
N ASP A 31 -10.12 -4.43 17.26
CA ASP A 31 -10.70 -5.62 16.62
C ASP A 31 -9.74 -6.36 15.66
N LEU A 32 -8.48 -5.90 15.56
CA LEU A 32 -7.42 -6.43 14.70
C LEU A 32 -7.78 -6.49 13.20
N LYS A 33 -8.77 -5.71 12.76
CA LYS A 33 -9.13 -5.63 11.35
C LYS A 33 -8.34 -4.54 10.63
N PHE A 34 -7.71 -4.90 9.53
CA PHE A 34 -6.94 -3.95 8.72
C PHE A 34 -7.77 -3.10 7.75
N SER A 35 -9.12 -3.13 7.82
CA SER A 35 -9.97 -2.30 6.96
C SER A 35 -9.69 -0.80 7.11
N LYS A 36 -9.44 -0.33 8.34
CA LYS A 36 -9.07 1.08 8.60
C LYS A 36 -7.74 1.43 7.95
N GLN A 37 -6.74 0.56 8.09
CA GLN A 37 -5.45 0.71 7.41
C GLN A 37 -5.60 0.75 5.88
N CYS A 38 -6.46 -0.10 5.30
CA CYS A 38 -6.71 -0.11 3.85
C CYS A 38 -7.32 1.20 3.36
N ILE A 39 -8.24 1.79 4.13
CA ILE A 39 -8.84 3.09 3.82
C ILE A 39 -7.78 4.19 3.84
N GLU A 40 -6.92 4.20 4.86
CA GLU A 40 -5.88 5.23 4.99
C GLU A 40 -4.79 5.07 3.91
N ALA A 41 -4.42 3.84 3.56
CA ALA A 41 -3.54 3.53 2.45
C ALA A 41 -4.12 4.00 1.10
N GLU A 42 -5.39 3.68 0.82
CA GLU A 42 -6.11 4.16 -0.37
C GLU A 42 -6.08 5.69 -0.44
N LYS A 43 -6.45 6.39 0.64
CA LYS A 43 -6.48 7.87 0.68
C LYS A 43 -5.12 8.48 0.38
N LYS A 44 -4.03 7.95 0.94
CA LYS A 44 -2.66 8.42 0.64
C LYS A 44 -2.33 8.21 -0.84
N ALA A 45 -2.55 7.00 -1.34
CA ALA A 45 -2.23 6.64 -2.72
C ALA A 45 -3.07 7.43 -3.74
N GLN A 46 -4.36 7.65 -3.47
CA GLN A 46 -5.23 8.48 -4.33
C GLN A 46 -4.80 9.94 -4.34
N ARG A 47 -4.35 10.50 -3.21
CA ARG A 47 -3.78 11.87 -3.18
C ARG A 47 -2.55 11.97 -4.07
N MET A 48 -1.64 10.98 -3.99
CA MET A 48 -0.47 10.92 -4.86
C MET A 48 -0.82 10.76 -6.34
N LEU A 49 -1.82 9.94 -6.69
CA LEU A 49 -2.33 9.86 -8.05
C LEU A 49 -2.93 11.19 -8.53
N GLY A 50 -3.65 11.89 -7.66
CA GLY A 50 -4.17 13.22 -7.95
C GLY A 50 -3.05 14.23 -8.20
N TYR A 51 -1.97 14.17 -7.42
CA TYR A 51 -0.77 14.96 -7.63
C TYR A 51 -0.12 14.66 -8.99
N ILE A 52 0.13 13.38 -9.30
CA ILE A 52 0.70 12.95 -10.60
C ILE A 52 -0.16 13.46 -11.76
N LYS A 53 -1.48 13.33 -11.65
CA LYS A 53 -2.41 13.80 -12.69
C LYS A 53 -2.32 15.30 -12.96
N ARG A 54 -2.10 16.11 -11.92
CA ARG A 54 -2.06 17.58 -12.04
C ARG A 54 -0.71 18.11 -12.50
N GLN A 55 0.38 17.47 -12.08
CA GLN A 55 1.74 17.98 -12.34
C GLN A 55 2.31 17.54 -13.69
N PHE A 56 1.92 16.37 -14.18
CA PHE A 56 2.47 15.80 -15.42
C PHE A 56 1.43 15.90 -16.53
N GLY A 57 1.56 16.90 -17.40
CA GLY A 57 0.67 17.13 -18.54
C GLY A 57 0.82 16.08 -19.64
N TYR A 58 2.04 15.59 -19.87
CA TYR A 58 2.30 14.46 -20.76
C TYR A 58 2.43 13.17 -19.94
N GLN A 59 1.54 12.21 -20.21
CA GLN A 59 1.40 10.98 -19.44
C GLN A 59 1.59 9.75 -20.34
N ASN A 60 2.82 9.50 -20.81
CA ASN A 60 3.12 8.25 -21.50
C ASN A 60 3.25 7.07 -20.51
N LYS A 61 3.38 5.87 -21.07
CA LYS A 61 3.46 4.62 -20.30
C LYS A 61 4.60 4.65 -19.30
N GLU A 62 5.78 5.05 -19.73
CA GLU A 62 7.02 4.98 -18.94
C GLU A 62 6.96 5.91 -17.74
N ILE A 63 6.53 7.16 -17.93
CA ILE A 63 6.44 8.16 -16.86
C ILE A 63 5.38 7.74 -15.84
N VAL A 64 4.18 7.32 -16.29
CA VAL A 64 3.11 6.93 -15.36
C VAL A 64 3.51 5.69 -14.55
N LEU A 65 4.13 4.69 -15.19
CA LEU A 65 4.60 3.49 -14.49
C LEU A 65 5.69 3.82 -13.48
N CYS A 66 6.66 4.65 -13.86
CA CYS A 66 7.70 5.13 -12.97
C CYS A 66 7.08 5.80 -11.74
N LEU A 67 6.27 6.84 -11.94
CA LEU A 67 5.65 7.59 -10.85
C LEU A 67 4.72 6.74 -10.00
N TYR A 68 3.97 5.81 -10.60
CA TYR A 68 3.13 4.86 -9.85
C TYR A 68 3.99 4.00 -8.92
N ASN A 69 5.07 3.42 -9.44
CA ASN A 69 5.94 2.53 -8.67
C ASN A 69 6.69 3.24 -7.55
N PHE A 70 7.10 4.50 -7.75
CA PHE A 70 7.87 5.25 -6.75
C PHE A 70 6.99 6.01 -5.73
N LEU A 71 5.85 6.57 -6.14
CA LEU A 71 5.07 7.48 -5.30
C LEU A 71 3.76 6.87 -4.79
N VAL A 72 3.18 5.90 -5.51
CA VAL A 72 1.83 5.40 -5.21
C VAL A 72 1.90 4.00 -4.60
N ARG A 73 2.60 3.07 -5.25
CA ARG A 73 2.70 1.67 -4.85
C ARG A 73 3.24 1.46 -3.43
N PRO A 74 4.23 2.23 -2.92
CA PRO A 74 4.70 2.08 -1.55
C PRO A 74 3.59 2.27 -0.52
N HIS A 75 2.64 3.19 -0.75
CA HIS A 75 1.51 3.39 0.15
C HIS A 75 0.53 2.21 0.18
N LEU A 76 0.53 1.36 -0.86
CA LEU A 76 -0.37 0.21 -1.01
C LEU A 76 0.27 -1.13 -0.58
N GLU A 77 1.60 -1.22 -0.62
CA GLU A 77 2.35 -2.47 -0.40
C GLU A 77 3.32 -2.42 0.81
N TYR A 78 3.56 -1.25 1.41
CA TYR A 78 4.40 -1.16 2.60
C TYR A 78 3.85 -2.01 3.75
N ALA A 79 4.72 -2.81 4.40
CA ALA A 79 4.36 -3.71 5.51
C ALA A 79 3.21 -4.69 5.21
N VAL A 80 3.03 -5.08 3.94
CA VAL A 80 1.88 -5.89 3.54
C VAL A 80 1.82 -7.27 4.17
N GLN A 81 2.96 -7.85 4.56
CA GLN A 81 3.00 -9.11 5.33
C GLN A 81 2.25 -9.01 6.66
N PHE A 82 2.16 -7.80 7.23
CA PHE A 82 1.48 -7.57 8.51
C PHE A 82 -0.01 -7.27 8.35
N TRP A 83 -0.40 -6.43 7.38
CA TRP A 83 -1.79 -5.95 7.26
C TRP A 83 -2.54 -6.39 6.01
N SER A 84 -2.03 -7.38 5.25
CA SER A 84 -2.65 -7.83 3.99
C SER A 84 -4.18 -7.97 4.12
N PRO A 85 -4.97 -7.26 3.30
CA PRO A 85 -6.43 -7.28 3.42
C PRO A 85 -7.02 -8.65 3.13
N SER A 86 -7.83 -9.17 4.04
CA SER A 86 -8.56 -10.44 3.85
C SER A 86 -9.95 -10.23 3.23
N TYR A 87 -10.57 -9.07 3.45
CA TYR A 87 -11.91 -8.79 2.93
C TYR A 87 -11.87 -8.35 1.47
N ARG A 88 -12.74 -8.96 0.63
CA ARG A 88 -12.89 -8.62 -0.79
C ARG A 88 -13.11 -7.13 -1.05
N LYS A 89 -13.90 -6.45 -0.20
CA LYS A 89 -14.14 -5.00 -0.30
C LYS A 89 -12.86 -4.17 -0.15
N ASP A 90 -11.94 -4.61 0.69
CA ASP A 90 -10.69 -3.89 0.98
C ASP A 90 -9.65 -4.19 -0.10
N ILE A 91 -9.57 -5.44 -0.57
CA ILE A 91 -8.77 -5.82 -1.75
C ILE A 91 -9.20 -4.98 -2.97
N ALA A 92 -10.50 -4.97 -3.27
CA ALA A 92 -11.05 -4.20 -4.39
C ALA A 92 -10.79 -2.70 -4.24
N ARG A 93 -10.85 -2.17 -3.01
CA ARG A 93 -10.53 -0.77 -2.70
C ARG A 93 -9.10 -0.42 -3.13
N LEU A 94 -8.12 -1.23 -2.75
CA LEU A 94 -6.72 -0.99 -3.13
C LEU A 94 -6.52 -1.19 -4.64
N GLU A 95 -7.16 -2.21 -5.23
CA GLU A 95 -7.05 -2.51 -6.66
C GLU A 95 -7.56 -1.35 -7.54
N ARG A 96 -8.61 -0.64 -7.10
CA ARG A 96 -9.11 0.55 -7.80
C ARG A 96 -8.05 1.64 -7.96
N VAL A 97 -7.08 1.73 -7.05
CA VAL A 97 -5.99 2.70 -7.15
C VAL A 97 -5.10 2.37 -8.35
N GLN A 98 -4.70 1.10 -8.51
CA GLN A 98 -3.94 0.65 -9.68
C GLN A 98 -4.75 0.79 -10.97
N ALA A 99 -6.04 0.44 -10.93
CA ALA A 99 -6.93 0.61 -12.08
C ALA A 99 -7.04 2.08 -12.54
N ARG A 100 -7.04 3.02 -11.59
CA ARG A 100 -7.05 4.46 -11.88
C ARG A 100 -5.69 4.95 -12.39
N ALA A 101 -4.59 4.44 -11.84
CA ALA A 101 -3.24 4.79 -12.27
C ALA A 101 -3.01 4.43 -13.74
N THR A 102 -3.35 3.20 -14.13
CA THR A 102 -3.21 2.73 -15.52
C THR A 102 -4.11 3.49 -16.51
N LYS A 103 -5.22 4.07 -16.03
CA LYS A 103 -6.13 4.90 -16.85
C LYS A 103 -5.63 6.33 -17.09
N LEU A 104 -4.57 6.76 -16.38
CA LEU A 104 -3.93 8.05 -16.65
C LEU A 104 -3.27 8.07 -18.03
N ILE A 105 -2.75 6.91 -18.48
CA ILE A 105 -2.12 6.76 -19.79
C ILE A 105 -3.17 6.90 -20.88
N PRO A 106 -3.11 7.94 -21.75
CA PRO A 106 -4.16 8.22 -22.73
C PRO A 106 -4.40 7.07 -23.71
N SER A 107 -3.33 6.42 -24.19
CA SER A 107 -3.42 5.29 -25.14
C SER A 107 -4.14 4.08 -24.58
N LEU A 108 -4.22 3.93 -23.26
CA LEU A 108 -4.81 2.77 -22.59
C LEU A 108 -6.19 3.06 -22.01
N ARG A 109 -6.64 4.32 -22.02
CA ARG A 109 -7.83 4.78 -21.28
C ARG A 109 -9.13 4.03 -21.65
N HIS A 110 -9.24 3.58 -22.90
CA HIS A 110 -10.41 2.90 -23.45
C HIS A 110 -10.40 1.38 -23.22
N LYS A 111 -9.24 0.79 -22.89
CA LYS A 111 -9.09 -0.65 -22.69
C LYS A 111 -9.66 -1.10 -21.36
N SER A 112 -10.03 -2.38 -21.23
CA SER A 112 -10.47 -2.94 -19.95
C SER A 112 -9.32 -2.94 -18.93
N TYR A 113 -9.61 -3.03 -17.62
CA TYR A 113 -8.55 -3.05 -16.62
C TYR A 113 -7.58 -4.22 -16.83
N LYS A 114 -8.10 -5.40 -17.17
CA LYS A 114 -7.31 -6.60 -17.43
C LYS A 114 -6.37 -6.41 -18.62
N ASP A 115 -6.85 -5.83 -19.72
CA ASP A 115 -6.03 -5.59 -20.91
C ASP A 115 -4.94 -4.54 -20.63
N ARG A 116 -5.26 -3.49 -19.86
CA ARG A 116 -4.25 -2.51 -19.41
C ARG A 116 -3.15 -3.16 -18.60
N LEU A 117 -3.46 -4.13 -17.75
CA LEU A 117 -2.45 -4.86 -16.98
C LEU A 117 -1.51 -5.67 -17.89
N VAL A 118 -2.07 -6.39 -18.86
CA VAL A 118 -1.29 -7.18 -19.83
C VAL A 118 -0.34 -6.29 -20.63
N GLU A 119 -0.84 -5.19 -21.19
CA GLU A 119 -0.02 -4.29 -22.03
C GLU A 119 1.03 -3.50 -21.26
N LEU A 120 0.81 -3.31 -19.96
CA LEU A 120 1.76 -2.68 -19.05
C LEU A 120 2.71 -3.67 -18.38
N ASP A 121 2.54 -4.97 -18.63
CA ASP A 121 3.25 -6.06 -17.94
C ASP A 121 3.16 -5.92 -16.40
N LEU A 122 1.93 -5.72 -15.90
CA LEU A 122 1.64 -5.55 -14.48
C LEU A 122 0.78 -6.69 -13.95
N PHE A 123 1.09 -7.13 -12.73
CA PHE A 123 0.16 -7.95 -11.94
C PHE A 123 -0.83 -7.08 -11.20
N SER A 124 -2.00 -7.65 -10.89
CA SER A 124 -2.91 -7.08 -9.90
C SER A 124 -2.19 -6.95 -8.54
N LEU A 125 -2.64 -6.00 -7.70
CA LEU A 125 -2.06 -5.86 -6.37
C LEU A 125 -2.34 -7.10 -5.53
N GLU A 126 -3.51 -7.72 -5.69
CA GLU A 126 -3.85 -8.98 -5.02
C GLU A 126 -2.81 -10.06 -5.35
N THR A 127 -2.52 -10.30 -6.63
CA THR A 127 -1.51 -11.29 -7.04
C THR A 127 -0.12 -10.92 -6.52
N ARG A 128 0.24 -9.64 -6.47
CA ARG A 128 1.55 -9.21 -5.93
C ARG A 128 1.69 -9.48 -4.44
N ARG A 129 0.62 -9.33 -3.65
CA ARG A 129 0.64 -9.63 -2.20
C ARG A 129 0.85 -11.11 -1.91
N LEU A 130 0.40 -11.97 -2.83
CA LEU A 130 0.62 -13.42 -2.73
C LEU A 130 2.08 -13.81 -3.04
N ARG A 131 2.92 -12.92 -3.58
CA ARG A 131 4.30 -13.26 -4.04
C ARG A 131 5.32 -13.51 -2.93
N GLY A 132 4.95 -13.34 -1.66
CA GLY A 132 5.70 -13.99 -0.58
C GLY A 132 5.75 -15.52 -0.70
N HIS A 133 4.92 -16.13 -1.56
CA HIS A 133 4.83 -17.57 -1.79
C HIS A 133 5.50 -18.11 -3.06
N ASN A 134 5.92 -17.31 -4.05
CA ASN A 134 6.61 -17.82 -5.25
C ASN A 134 7.48 -16.72 -5.90
N GLN A 135 8.81 -16.86 -5.78
CA GLN A 135 9.80 -16.00 -6.45
C GLN A 135 10.22 -16.48 -7.86
N GLU A 136 9.66 -17.57 -8.42
CA GLU A 136 10.22 -18.20 -9.63
C GLU A 136 9.26 -18.24 -10.83
N SER A 137 9.08 -17.14 -11.56
CA SER A 137 8.46 -17.23 -12.90
C SER A 137 9.00 -16.22 -13.91
N TRP A 138 10.12 -15.57 -13.62
CA TRP A 138 10.69 -14.53 -14.48
C TRP A 138 11.89 -14.94 -15.33
N LEU A 139 12.22 -16.24 -15.40
CA LEU A 139 13.35 -16.73 -16.20
C LEU A 139 12.98 -17.57 -17.42
N GLN A 140 11.73 -17.58 -17.89
CA GLN A 140 11.40 -18.29 -19.13
C GLN A 140 10.35 -17.58 -19.97
N THR A 141 10.79 -16.63 -20.79
CA THR A 141 10.36 -16.40 -22.18
C THR A 141 11.39 -15.53 -22.88
#